data_AF-C4WU18-F1
#
_entry.id   AF-C4WU18-F1
#
_cell.length_a   1.000
_cell.length_b   1.000
_cell.length_c   1.000
_cell.angle_alpha   90.00
_cell.angle_beta   90.00
_cell.angle_gamma   90.00
#
_symmetry.space_group_name_H-M   'P 1'
#
loop_
_entity.id
_entity.type
_entity.pdbx_description
1 polymer ?
#
loop_
_entity_poly.entity_id
_entity_poly.type
_entity_poly.pdbx_seq_one_letter_code
_entity_poly.pdbx_strand_id
1 'polypeptide(L)'
;MSNLCRDDFDSGPKHVFSIEDGLWLGNLTAAIDLAFLRSNGINYIITVDSCPLPEIILDLRDINVKYIQVTDMDGEDLLSHFDSAYEFIKKGQEKSSVLVHCYYGISRSASIITAYIMKKYKISFDDAFQRVKIKNAAALPNSGFQAQLSLYETLGWKIDKNNMQFKLFRLKIAARKVKKVKILPQDCIDVIKGDPSLICARPDPKVYRCRKCRRILALQSNVLPHYTNEKLSWKDSKLSSDYSSSQLCSDTIFVEPMTWMSVSQFESGKINCPKCRFKLGSYSWTMGCQCQCGAKVFPAFYLVPFKIDYSGFLQNVQATV
;
A
#
# COMPACT_ATOMS: atom_id res chain seq x y z
N MET A 1 -19.91 11.06 10.91
CA MET A 1 -18.45 11.29 10.92
C MET A 1 -18.17 12.11 12.15
N SER A 2 -17.52 11.53 13.16
CA SER A 2 -17.08 12.31 14.32
C SER A 2 -16.13 13.40 13.83
N ASN A 3 -16.46 14.68 14.05
CA ASN A 3 -15.52 15.77 13.81
C ASN A 3 -14.33 15.52 14.74
N LEU A 4 -13.22 15.02 14.17
CA LEU A 4 -11.95 14.89 14.87
C LEU A 4 -11.39 16.31 15.05
N CYS A 5 -11.91 17.03 16.04
CA CYS A 5 -11.37 18.29 16.50
C CYS A 5 -10.27 18.00 17.52
N ARG A 6 -9.20 18.78 17.49
CA ARG A 6 -8.12 18.70 18.48
C ARG A 6 -8.35 19.84 19.46
N ASP A 7 -8.44 19.54 20.74
CA ASP A 7 -8.60 20.57 21.78
C ASP A 7 -7.29 21.37 21.98
N ASP A 8 -6.16 20.76 21.62
CA ASP A 8 -4.82 21.32 21.82
C ASP A 8 -4.08 21.43 20.47
N PHE A 9 -4.06 22.63 19.87
CA PHE A 9 -3.26 22.96 18.68
C PHE A 9 -1.84 23.42 19.01
N ASP A 10 -1.29 23.00 20.16
CA ASP A 10 0.07 23.35 20.59
C ASP A 10 0.98 22.12 20.51
N SER A 11 1.83 22.07 19.48
CA SER A 11 2.87 21.04 19.35
C SER A 11 4.21 21.45 19.96
N GLY A 12 4.22 22.52 20.78
CA GLY A 12 5.40 23.16 21.31
C GLY A 12 6.00 24.19 20.35
N PRO A 13 7.31 24.49 20.47
CA PRO A 13 7.93 25.53 19.66
C PRO A 13 7.83 25.24 18.16
N LYS A 14 7.82 26.31 17.36
CA LYS A 14 7.78 26.21 15.90
C LYS A 14 9.05 25.54 15.38
N HIS A 15 8.89 24.39 14.73
CA HIS A 15 9.97 23.67 14.06
C HIS A 15 9.66 23.61 12.56
N VAL A 16 10.53 24.23 11.76
CA VAL A 16 10.40 24.24 10.31
C VAL A 16 11.76 24.35 9.65
N PHE A 17 11.94 23.64 8.54
CA PHE A 17 13.20 23.52 7.83
C PHE A 17 12.95 23.67 6.32
N SER A 18 13.72 24.54 5.66
CA SER A 18 13.77 24.58 4.19
C SER A 18 14.56 23.37 3.71
N ILE A 19 13.89 22.50 2.97
CA ILE A 19 14.48 21.27 2.44
C ILE A 19 15.09 21.55 1.07
N GLU A 20 14.30 22.18 0.20
CA GLU A 20 14.69 22.69 -1.11
C GLU A 20 14.00 24.03 -1.35
N ASP A 21 14.35 24.70 -2.44
CA ASP A 21 13.68 25.93 -2.85
C ASP A 21 12.16 25.70 -2.99
N GLY A 22 11.37 26.55 -2.35
CA GLY A 22 9.91 26.40 -2.27
C GLY A 22 9.38 25.15 -1.55
N LEU A 23 10.21 24.38 -0.82
CA LEU A 23 9.78 23.17 -0.09
C LEU A 23 10.20 23.17 1.37
N TRP A 24 9.21 23.10 2.26
CA TRP A 24 9.36 23.17 3.71
C TRP A 24 8.87 21.91 4.39
N LEU A 25 9.58 21.50 5.44
CA LEU A 25 9.18 20.44 6.37
C LEU A 25 8.95 21.06 7.75
N GLY A 26 7.79 20.85 8.35
CA GLY A 26 7.49 21.42 9.67
C GLY A 26 6.60 20.59 10.60
N ASN A 27 6.34 21.15 11.77
CA ASN A 27 5.40 20.65 12.78
C ASN A 27 4.03 21.35 12.68
N LEU A 28 3.09 20.98 13.56
CA LEU A 28 1.76 21.60 13.59
C LEU A 28 1.82 23.09 13.90
N THR A 29 2.67 23.52 14.84
CA THR A 29 2.85 24.93 15.20
C THR A 29 3.28 25.77 13.99
N ALA A 30 4.13 25.24 13.10
CA ALA A 30 4.50 25.93 11.85
C ALA A 30 3.32 26.02 10.86
N ALA A 31 2.47 25.01 10.80
CA ALA A 31 1.36 24.94 9.86
C ALA A 31 0.16 25.83 10.24
N ILE A 32 0.07 26.27 11.50
CA ILE A 32 -0.95 27.21 11.98
C ILE A 32 -0.42 28.65 12.11
N ASP A 33 0.87 28.89 11.87
CA ASP A 33 1.48 30.21 11.93
C ASP A 33 1.24 30.99 10.63
N LEU A 34 0.16 31.78 10.61
CA LEU A 34 -0.22 32.62 9.47
C LEU A 34 0.87 33.59 9.02
N ALA A 35 1.65 34.14 9.95
CA ALA A 35 2.72 35.08 9.63
C ALA A 35 3.87 34.36 8.92
N PHE A 36 4.22 33.16 9.37
CA PHE A 36 5.20 32.30 8.69
C PHE A 36 4.72 31.88 7.30
N LEU A 37 3.48 31.40 7.18
CA LEU A 37 2.93 30.98 5.89
C LEU A 37 2.95 32.12 4.87
N ARG A 38 2.51 33.32 5.27
CA ARG A 38 2.50 34.50 4.38
C ARG A 38 3.90 34.98 4.02
N SER A 39 4.80 35.09 4.99
CA SER A 39 6.16 35.61 4.74
C SER A 39 7.01 34.69 3.85
N ASN A 40 6.68 33.40 3.79
CA ASN A 40 7.36 32.42 2.94
C ASN A 40 6.56 32.04 1.68
N GLY A 41 5.45 32.72 1.42
CA GLY A 41 4.57 32.44 0.27
C GLY A 41 4.10 30.99 0.25
N ILE A 42 3.70 30.41 1.38
CA ILE A 42 3.23 29.03 1.44
C ILE A 42 1.73 29.01 1.15
N ASN A 43 1.38 28.52 -0.05
CA ASN A 43 0.00 28.37 -0.52
C ASN A 43 -0.42 26.91 -0.68
N TYR A 44 0.50 25.96 -0.46
CA TYR A 44 0.25 24.53 -0.58
C TYR A 44 0.68 23.84 0.70
N ILE A 45 -0.23 23.09 1.33
CA ILE A 45 0.05 22.39 2.59
C ILE A 45 -0.34 20.92 2.45
N ILE A 46 0.58 20.02 2.77
CA ILE A 46 0.26 18.61 3.03
C ILE A 46 0.23 18.40 4.53
N THR A 47 -0.95 18.05 5.03
CA THR A 47 -1.16 17.66 6.43
C THR A 47 -1.14 16.15 6.52
N VAL A 48 -0.11 15.58 7.16
CA VAL A 48 0.00 14.14 7.43
C VAL A 48 -0.19 13.90 8.92
N ASP A 49 -1.45 13.86 9.38
CA ASP A 49 -1.76 13.75 10.80
C ASP A 49 -3.10 13.03 11.07
N SER A 50 -3.35 12.69 12.33
CA SER A 50 -4.59 12.06 12.78
C SER A 50 -5.80 12.98 12.68
N CYS A 51 -5.58 14.30 12.76
CA CYS A 51 -6.58 15.35 12.67
C CYS A 51 -6.20 16.33 11.54
N PRO A 52 -7.19 16.96 10.88
CA PRO A 52 -6.93 18.03 9.91
C PRO A 52 -6.44 19.30 10.60
N LEU A 53 -6.01 20.29 9.80
CA LEU A 53 -5.78 21.65 10.28
C LEU A 53 -7.10 22.31 10.72
N PRO A 54 -7.06 23.32 11.61
CA PRO A 54 -8.26 24.05 12.00
C PRO A 54 -8.87 24.85 10.84
N GLU A 55 -10.19 25.06 10.87
CA GLU A 55 -10.96 25.72 9.80
C GLU A 55 -10.41 27.10 9.43
N ILE A 56 -9.89 27.86 10.40
CA ILE A 56 -9.26 29.17 10.16
C ILE A 56 -8.12 29.13 9.12
N ILE A 57 -7.41 28.00 9.00
CA ILE A 57 -6.38 27.80 7.98
C ILE A 57 -7.00 27.28 6.68
N LEU A 58 -7.98 26.36 6.79
CA LEU A 58 -8.63 25.72 5.65
C LEU A 58 -9.48 26.69 4.82
N ASP A 59 -10.05 27.72 5.45
CA ASP A 59 -10.92 28.73 4.81
C ASP A 59 -10.13 29.85 4.13
N LEU A 60 -8.79 29.83 4.18
CA LEU A 60 -7.97 30.79 3.49
C LEU A 60 -8.03 30.57 1.97
N ARG A 61 -8.55 31.57 1.25
CA ARG A 61 -8.79 31.51 -0.20
C ARG A 61 -7.59 31.05 -1.03
N ASP A 62 -6.39 31.43 -0.61
CA ASP A 62 -5.15 31.17 -1.33
C ASP A 62 -4.37 29.95 -0.81
N ILE A 63 -4.96 29.14 0.09
CA ILE A 63 -4.32 27.92 0.59
C ILE A 63 -4.99 26.68 0.00
N ASN A 64 -4.17 25.82 -0.59
CA ASN A 64 -4.54 24.51 -1.07
C ASN A 64 -4.04 23.49 -0.05
N VAL A 65 -4.94 22.68 0.51
CA VAL A 65 -4.57 21.66 1.50
C VAL A 65 -4.83 20.25 0.95
N LYS A 66 -3.83 19.37 1.10
CA LYS A 66 -3.99 17.93 0.94
C LYS A 66 -3.88 17.28 2.31
N TYR A 67 -5.00 16.73 2.78
CA TYR A 67 -5.04 15.98 4.03
C TYR A 67 -4.79 14.49 3.79
N ILE A 68 -3.82 13.92 4.49
CA ILE A 68 -3.50 12.50 4.54
C ILE A 68 -3.66 12.04 5.99
N GLN A 69 -4.78 11.38 6.29
CA GLN A 69 -5.09 10.93 7.64
C GLN A 69 -4.29 9.67 7.99
N VAL A 70 -3.18 9.84 8.72
CA VAL A 70 -2.28 8.75 9.11
C VAL A 70 -1.73 9.00 10.52
N THR A 71 -1.79 7.98 11.40
CA THR A 71 -1.14 8.01 12.72
C THR A 71 0.35 7.66 12.59
N ASP A 72 1.18 8.03 13.57
CA ASP A 72 2.62 7.73 13.53
C ASP A 72 2.96 6.32 14.05
N MET A 73 2.30 5.31 13.48
CA MET A 73 2.47 3.91 13.88
C MET A 73 3.09 3.10 12.73
N ASP A 74 3.90 2.11 13.07
CA ASP A 74 4.65 1.25 12.12
C ASP A 74 3.75 0.40 11.19
N GLY A 75 2.47 0.30 11.52
CA GLY A 75 1.47 -0.47 10.79
C GLY A 75 0.53 0.36 9.91
N GLU A 76 0.73 1.67 9.82
CA GLU A 76 -0.07 2.55 8.95
C GLU A 76 0.43 2.56 7.52
N ASP A 77 -0.46 2.89 6.58
CA ASP A 77 -0.15 2.97 5.16
C ASP A 77 0.13 4.42 4.74
N LEU A 78 1.40 4.72 4.48
CA LEU A 78 1.84 5.97 3.88
C LEU A 78 2.27 5.78 2.42
N LEU A 79 2.75 4.59 2.06
CA LEU A 79 3.19 4.21 0.72
C LEU A 79 2.12 4.52 -0.32
N SER A 80 0.86 4.15 -0.07
CA SER A 80 -0.25 4.39 -1.00
C SER A 80 -0.48 5.88 -1.33
N HIS A 81 0.09 6.80 -0.55
CA HIS A 81 -0.06 8.23 -0.74
C HIS A 81 1.12 8.90 -1.45
N PHE A 82 2.28 8.24 -1.56
CA PHE A 82 3.53 8.84 -2.07
C PHE A 82 3.40 9.46 -3.46
N ASP A 83 2.80 8.76 -4.42
CA ASP A 83 2.61 9.29 -5.78
C ASP A 83 1.71 10.54 -5.77
N SER A 84 0.60 10.50 -5.03
CA SER A 84 -0.32 11.63 -4.95
C SER A 84 0.25 12.82 -4.19
N ALA A 85 1.12 12.58 -3.21
CA ALA A 85 1.84 13.62 -2.49
C ALA A 85 2.92 14.25 -3.37
N TYR A 86 3.62 13.45 -4.18
CA TYR A 86 4.60 13.93 -5.15
C TYR A 86 3.97 14.91 -6.15
N GLU A 87 2.84 14.55 -6.77
CA GLU A 87 2.17 15.45 -7.72
C GLU A 87 1.70 16.75 -7.05
N PHE A 88 1.24 16.67 -5.80
CA PHE A 88 0.83 17.86 -5.05
C PHE A 88 2.02 18.78 -4.73
N ILE A 89 3.15 18.24 -4.27
CA ILE A 89 4.37 19.01 -3.99
C ILE A 89 4.89 19.65 -5.28
N LYS A 90 4.97 18.86 -6.36
CA LYS A 90 5.45 19.35 -7.66
C LYS A 90 4.61 20.53 -8.16
N LYS A 91 3.27 20.37 -8.20
CA LYS A 91 2.33 21.44 -8.59
C LYS A 91 2.47 22.66 -7.69
N GLY A 92 2.70 22.45 -6.40
CA GLY A 92 2.90 23.52 -5.44
C GLY A 92 4.17 24.31 -5.73
N GLN A 93 5.32 23.65 -5.89
CA GLN A 93 6.61 24.29 -6.20
C GLN A 93 6.63 25.01 -7.56
N GLU A 94 5.82 24.58 -8.53
CA GLU A 94 5.67 25.28 -9.81
C GLU A 94 4.95 26.63 -9.67
N LYS A 95 4.16 26.81 -8.61
CA LYS A 95 3.29 27.99 -8.43
C LYS A 95 3.65 28.86 -7.24
N SER A 96 4.22 28.27 -6.19
CA SER A 96 4.43 28.89 -4.88
C SER A 96 5.31 28.01 -3.98
N SER A 97 5.28 28.22 -2.66
CA SER A 97 5.92 27.34 -1.68
C SER A 97 4.97 26.27 -1.12
N VAL A 98 5.55 25.13 -0.75
CA VAL A 98 4.85 23.98 -0.16
C VAL A 98 5.35 23.70 1.24
N LEU A 99 4.43 23.50 2.18
CA LEU A 99 4.72 22.96 3.51
C LEU A 99 4.20 21.53 3.63
N VAL A 100 5.07 20.60 3.98
CA VAL A 100 4.68 19.25 4.42
C VAL A 100 4.87 19.16 5.91
N HIS A 101 3.78 18.95 6.65
CA HIS A 101 3.83 18.87 8.10
C HIS A 101 3.12 17.64 8.66
N CYS A 102 3.51 17.28 9.88
CA CYS A 102 2.77 16.39 10.75
C CYS A 102 2.75 17.01 12.15
N TYR A 103 2.45 16.24 13.19
CA TYR A 103 2.41 16.80 14.53
C TYR A 103 3.75 17.38 14.99
N TYR A 104 4.84 16.59 14.92
CA TYR A 104 6.16 16.99 15.42
C TYR A 104 7.17 17.38 14.33
N GLY A 105 6.87 17.14 13.04
CA GLY A 105 7.85 17.35 11.98
C GLY A 105 9.03 16.37 11.99
N ILE A 106 8.83 15.15 12.52
CA ILE A 106 9.90 14.16 12.74
C ILE A 106 9.75 12.94 11.82
N SER A 107 8.59 12.27 11.81
CA SER A 107 8.41 10.95 11.18
C SER A 107 7.54 11.00 9.92
N ARG A 108 6.22 11.25 10.06
CA ARG A 108 5.25 11.25 8.95
C ARG A 108 5.58 12.23 7.83
N SER A 109 5.79 13.51 8.15
CA SER A 109 6.14 14.54 7.15
C SER A 109 7.51 14.29 6.53
N ALA A 110 8.50 13.89 7.35
CA ALA A 110 9.83 13.51 6.87
C ALA A 110 9.77 12.32 5.89
N SER A 111 8.87 11.37 6.11
CA SER A 111 8.66 10.24 5.20
C SER A 111 8.11 10.68 3.85
N ILE A 112 7.11 11.59 3.83
CA ILE A 112 6.59 12.15 2.56
C ILE A 112 7.67 12.94 1.81
N ILE A 113 8.44 13.79 2.51
CA ILE A 113 9.53 14.56 1.91
C ILE A 113 10.62 13.62 1.37
N THR A 114 10.97 12.57 2.10
CA THR A 114 11.95 11.58 1.65
C THR A 114 11.45 10.89 0.38
N ALA A 115 10.21 10.40 0.34
CA ALA A 115 9.62 9.80 -0.85
C ALA A 115 9.58 10.77 -2.06
N TYR A 116 9.32 12.05 -1.80
CA TYR A 116 9.37 13.10 -2.83
C TYR A 116 10.76 13.23 -3.44
N ILE A 117 11.80 13.38 -2.61
CA ILE A 117 13.20 13.49 -3.05
C ILE A 117 13.62 12.22 -3.80
N MET A 118 13.30 11.03 -3.29
CA MET A 118 13.58 9.76 -3.94
C MET A 118 13.01 9.73 -5.37
N LYS A 119 11.72 10.07 -5.54
CA LYS A 119 11.07 10.05 -6.86
C LYS A 119 11.58 11.16 -7.78
N LYS A 120 11.85 12.36 -7.25
CA LYS A 120 12.36 13.52 -8.01
C LYS A 120 13.72 13.24 -8.62
N TYR A 121 14.65 12.71 -7.83
CA TYR A 121 16.04 12.49 -8.26
C TYR A 121 16.35 11.05 -8.67
N LYS A 122 15.40 10.12 -8.51
CA LYS A 122 15.60 8.69 -8.78
C LYS A 122 16.79 8.11 -8.01
N ILE A 123 16.86 8.45 -6.73
CA ILE A 123 17.92 8.03 -5.80
C ILE A 123 17.36 7.07 -4.74
N SER A 124 18.28 6.37 -4.08
CA SER A 124 17.95 5.40 -3.03
C SER A 124 17.26 6.04 -1.84
N PHE A 125 16.58 5.22 -1.02
CA PHE A 125 16.04 5.66 0.27
C PHE A 125 17.14 6.29 1.14
N ASP A 126 18.30 5.65 1.25
CA ASP A 126 19.39 6.12 2.10
C ASP A 126 19.90 7.49 1.64
N ASP A 127 20.17 7.67 0.35
CA ASP A 127 20.66 8.95 -0.19
C ASP A 127 19.63 10.08 -0.01
N ALA A 128 18.35 9.80 -0.28
CA ALA A 128 17.28 10.77 -0.11
C ALA A 128 17.10 11.15 1.36
N PHE A 129 17.14 10.16 2.26
CA PHE A 129 16.96 10.39 3.69
C PHE A 129 18.13 11.18 4.28
N GLN A 130 19.37 10.94 3.82
CA GLN A 130 20.52 11.75 4.22
C GLN A 130 20.35 13.23 3.84
N ARG A 131 19.81 13.54 2.65
CA ARG A 131 19.50 14.93 2.27
C ARG A 131 18.52 15.60 3.23
N VAL A 132 17.49 14.86 3.68
CA VAL A 132 16.55 15.37 4.69
C VAL A 132 17.24 15.56 6.05
N LYS A 133 18.05 14.59 6.48
CA LYS A 133 18.79 14.63 7.75
C LYS A 133 19.76 15.80 7.85
N ILE A 134 20.43 16.17 6.75
CA ILE A 134 21.32 17.34 6.70
C ILE A 134 20.55 18.63 7.03
N LYS A 135 19.29 18.74 6.59
CA LYS A 135 18.44 19.92 6.84
C LYS A 135 17.70 19.85 8.18
N ASN A 136 17.33 18.64 8.61
CA ASN A 136 16.64 18.36 9.86
C ASN A 136 17.25 17.13 10.53
N ALA A 137 18.20 17.34 11.43
CA ALA A 137 18.90 16.26 12.13
C ALA A 137 17.95 15.38 12.98
N ALA A 138 16.83 15.93 13.44
CA ALA A 138 15.83 15.23 14.23
C ALA A 138 14.91 14.32 13.40
N ALA A 139 14.90 14.45 12.06
CA ALA A 139 14.04 13.63 11.20
C ALA A 139 14.29 12.14 11.45
N LEU A 140 13.23 11.39 11.75
CA LEU A 140 13.30 9.97 12.08
C LEU A 140 11.96 9.31 11.74
N PRO A 141 11.71 8.97 10.47
CA PRO A 141 10.62 8.07 10.08
C PRO A 141 10.60 6.83 10.97
N ASN A 142 9.42 6.40 11.41
CA ASN A 142 9.32 5.14 12.14
C ASN A 142 9.72 3.94 11.26
N SER A 143 9.98 2.78 11.87
CA SER A 143 10.48 1.59 11.17
C SER A 143 9.53 1.06 10.08
N GLY A 144 8.22 1.27 10.24
CA GLY A 144 7.21 0.93 9.25
C GLY A 144 7.29 1.82 8.01
N PHE A 145 7.48 3.13 8.21
CA PHE A 145 7.62 4.09 7.12
C PHE A 145 8.98 3.96 6.41
N GLN A 146 10.06 3.66 7.14
CA GLN A 146 11.36 3.34 6.52
C GLN A 146 11.22 2.12 5.59
N ALA A 147 10.59 1.04 6.05
CA ALA A 147 10.35 -0.13 5.20
C ALA A 147 9.46 0.18 3.98
N GLN A 148 8.50 1.09 4.11
CA GLN A 148 7.67 1.55 3.00
C GLN A 148 8.46 2.40 1.98
N LEU A 149 9.42 3.21 2.43
CA LEU A 149 10.33 3.95 1.55
C LEU A 149 11.24 2.99 0.77
N SER A 150 11.82 1.98 1.42
CA SER A 150 12.60 0.94 0.74
C SER A 150 11.76 0.13 -0.26
N LEU A 151 10.50 -0.18 0.09
CA LEU A 151 9.58 -0.78 -0.87
C LEU A 151 9.31 0.14 -2.05
N TYR A 152 9.11 1.44 -1.83
CA TYR A 152 8.90 2.41 -2.90
C TYR A 152 10.07 2.49 -3.90
N GLU A 153 11.30 2.40 -3.41
CA GLU A 153 12.50 2.25 -4.25
C GLU A 153 12.45 0.96 -5.08
N THR A 154 12.13 -0.17 -4.45
CA THR A 154 11.99 -1.47 -5.14
C THR A 154 10.91 -1.45 -6.22
N LEU A 155 9.87 -0.64 -6.04
CA LEU A 155 8.81 -0.41 -7.02
C LEU A 155 9.22 0.56 -8.16
N GLY A 156 10.46 1.06 -8.17
CA GLY A 156 10.92 2.03 -9.17
C GLY A 156 10.35 3.44 -8.95
N TRP A 157 10.11 3.81 -7.70
CA TRP A 157 9.54 5.11 -7.29
C TRP A 157 8.21 5.44 -7.97
N LYS A 158 7.39 4.41 -8.19
CA LYS A 158 6.05 4.52 -8.74
C LYS A 158 5.22 3.33 -8.27
N ILE A 159 4.00 3.57 -7.82
CA ILE A 159 3.14 2.52 -7.29
C ILE A 159 2.45 1.80 -8.45
N ASP A 160 2.85 0.55 -8.68
CA ASP A 160 2.07 -0.38 -9.51
C ASP A 160 1.23 -1.30 -8.62
N LYS A 161 -0.10 -1.18 -8.73
CA LYS A 161 -1.06 -2.00 -7.98
C LYS A 161 -1.00 -3.48 -8.34
N ASN A 162 -0.40 -3.83 -9.48
CA ASN A 162 -0.22 -5.20 -9.92
C ASN A 162 1.10 -5.81 -9.43
N ASN A 163 2.02 -5.00 -8.88
CA ASN A 163 3.26 -5.49 -8.33
C ASN A 163 3.00 -6.40 -7.13
N MET A 164 3.70 -7.54 -7.09
CA MET A 164 3.56 -8.55 -6.04
C MET A 164 3.78 -7.99 -4.63
N GLN A 165 4.87 -7.27 -4.41
CA GLN A 165 5.19 -6.74 -3.08
C GLN A 165 4.17 -5.70 -2.63
N PHE A 166 3.66 -4.88 -3.56
CA PHE A 166 2.60 -3.93 -3.25
C PHE A 166 1.29 -4.63 -2.86
N LYS A 167 0.91 -5.72 -3.56
CA LYS A 167 -0.24 -6.55 -3.19
C LYS A 167 -0.08 -7.13 -1.79
N LEU A 168 1.07 -7.73 -1.50
CA LEU A 168 1.38 -8.28 -0.18
C LEU A 168 1.37 -7.21 0.92
N PHE A 169 1.89 -6.02 0.63
CA PHE A 169 1.85 -4.87 1.52
C PHE A 169 0.41 -4.47 1.86
N ARG A 170 -0.44 -4.25 0.85
CA ARG A 170 -1.85 -3.88 1.05
C ARG A 170 -2.62 -4.97 1.81
N LEU A 171 -2.40 -6.25 1.48
CA LEU A 171 -2.99 -7.38 2.20
C LEU A 171 -2.54 -7.41 3.66
N LYS A 172 -1.27 -7.12 3.95
CA LYS A 172 -0.75 -7.06 5.32
C LYS A 172 -1.40 -5.94 6.13
N ILE A 173 -1.56 -4.75 5.54
CA ILE A 173 -2.22 -3.60 6.17
C ILE A 173 -3.68 -3.96 6.47
N ALA A 174 -4.42 -4.47 5.49
CA ALA A 174 -5.81 -4.91 5.65
C ALA A 174 -5.95 -5.96 6.76
N ALA A 175 -5.08 -6.98 6.78
CA ALA A 175 -5.04 -8.01 7.81
C ALA A 175 -4.85 -7.44 9.23
N ARG A 176 -3.97 -6.44 9.41
CA ARG A 176 -3.78 -5.78 10.71
C ARG A 176 -5.04 -5.06 11.17
N LYS A 177 -5.75 -4.39 10.26
CA LYS A 177 -7.02 -3.72 10.58
C LYS A 177 -8.12 -4.73 10.89
N VAL A 178 -8.26 -5.78 10.09
CA VAL A 178 -9.21 -6.89 10.35
C VAL A 178 -8.95 -7.50 11.73
N LYS A 179 -7.70 -7.73 12.13
CA LYS A 179 -7.36 -8.26 13.46
C LYS A 179 -7.88 -7.37 14.61
N LYS A 180 -7.92 -6.05 14.42
CA LYS A 180 -8.41 -5.09 15.41
C LYS A 180 -9.94 -5.03 15.45
N VAL A 181 -10.60 -4.94 14.29
CA VAL A 181 -12.05 -4.66 14.22
C VAL A 181 -12.91 -5.87 13.80
N LYS A 182 -12.31 -7.04 13.58
CA LYS A 182 -12.94 -8.34 13.26
C LYS A 182 -13.63 -8.44 11.89
N ILE A 183 -13.67 -7.35 11.13
CA ILE A 183 -14.21 -7.25 9.77
C ILE A 183 -13.22 -6.50 8.86
N LEU A 184 -13.36 -6.62 7.53
CA LEU A 184 -12.59 -5.80 6.59
C LEU A 184 -13.14 -4.37 6.57
N PRO A 185 -12.37 -3.34 6.99
CA PRO A 185 -12.87 -1.98 6.97
C PRO A 185 -12.95 -1.43 5.53
N GLN A 186 -13.81 -0.42 5.35
CA GLN A 186 -14.14 0.14 4.03
C GLN A 186 -12.92 0.74 3.30
N ASP A 187 -11.99 1.33 4.03
CA ASP A 187 -10.75 1.91 3.49
C ASP A 187 -9.70 0.86 3.04
N CYS A 188 -10.00 -0.42 3.23
CA CYS A 188 -9.22 -1.55 2.75
C CYS A 188 -9.96 -2.41 1.72
N ILE A 189 -11.12 -1.98 1.23
CA ILE A 189 -11.92 -2.79 0.28
C ILE A 189 -11.22 -2.98 -1.08
N ASP A 190 -10.27 -2.11 -1.43
CA ASP A 190 -9.46 -2.15 -2.65
C ASP A 190 -8.58 -3.40 -2.78
N VAL A 191 -8.34 -4.11 -1.67
CA VAL A 191 -7.64 -5.40 -1.68
C VAL A 191 -8.52 -6.51 -2.27
N ILE A 192 -9.85 -6.37 -2.21
CA ILE A 192 -10.80 -7.30 -2.82
C ILE A 192 -10.89 -7.03 -4.32
N LYS A 193 -10.47 -7.99 -5.14
CA LYS A 193 -10.53 -7.89 -6.60
C LYS A 193 -11.92 -8.22 -7.12
N GLY A 194 -12.26 -7.64 -8.28
CA GLY A 194 -13.52 -7.91 -8.96
C GLY A 194 -13.69 -9.39 -9.32
N ASP A 195 -14.92 -9.78 -9.64
CA ASP A 195 -15.21 -11.15 -10.03
C ASP A 195 -14.56 -11.46 -11.40
N PRO A 196 -13.63 -12.42 -11.48
CA PRO A 196 -12.90 -12.69 -12.72
C PRO A 196 -13.79 -13.30 -13.81
N SER A 197 -15.00 -13.79 -13.47
CA SER A 197 -15.96 -14.28 -14.47
C SER A 197 -16.63 -13.15 -15.28
N LEU A 198 -16.48 -11.89 -14.85
CA LEU A 198 -17.01 -10.72 -15.54
C LEU A 198 -15.97 -10.05 -16.45
N ILE A 199 -14.74 -10.55 -16.47
CA ILE A 199 -13.65 -9.94 -17.24
C ILE A 199 -13.76 -10.40 -18.69
N CYS A 200 -13.90 -9.44 -19.60
CA CYS A 200 -13.78 -9.63 -21.04
C CYS A 200 -12.45 -9.02 -21.50
N ALA A 201 -11.41 -9.85 -21.66
CA ALA A 201 -10.09 -9.41 -22.12
C ALA A 201 -9.69 -10.18 -23.39
N ARG A 202 -8.94 -9.53 -24.29
CA ARG A 202 -8.37 -10.13 -25.50
C ARG A 202 -6.86 -9.88 -25.54
N PRO A 203 -6.01 -10.90 -25.72
CA PRO A 203 -6.36 -12.33 -25.82
C PRO A 203 -6.94 -12.88 -24.51
N ASP A 204 -7.60 -14.03 -24.60
CA ASP A 204 -8.22 -14.68 -23.43
C ASP A 204 -7.17 -14.88 -22.32
N PRO A 205 -7.46 -14.44 -21.08
CA PRO A 205 -6.50 -14.52 -20.01
C PRO A 205 -6.28 -15.97 -19.56
N LYS A 206 -5.10 -16.23 -18.99
CA LYS A 206 -4.82 -17.46 -18.23
C LYS A 206 -5.64 -17.43 -16.94
N VAL A 207 -6.47 -18.45 -16.72
CA VAL A 207 -7.38 -18.48 -15.55
C VAL A 207 -7.51 -19.86 -14.92
N TYR A 208 -7.93 -19.85 -13.65
CA TYR A 208 -8.29 -21.03 -12.87
C TYR A 208 -9.81 -21.18 -12.82
N ARG A 209 -10.31 -22.39 -13.05
CA ARG A 209 -11.74 -22.73 -13.11
C ARG A 209 -12.10 -23.75 -12.04
N CYS A 210 -13.33 -23.71 -11.58
CA CYS A 210 -13.87 -24.77 -10.71
C CYS A 210 -13.95 -26.09 -11.49
N ARG A 211 -13.37 -27.17 -10.95
CA ARG A 211 -13.38 -28.48 -11.63
C ARG A 211 -14.77 -29.09 -11.79
N LYS A 212 -15.73 -28.73 -10.93
CA LYS A 212 -17.11 -29.24 -11.01
C LYS A 212 -18.01 -28.54 -12.02
N CYS A 213 -17.88 -27.22 -12.18
CA CYS A 213 -18.85 -26.43 -12.95
C CYS A 213 -18.22 -25.47 -13.97
N ARG A 214 -16.88 -25.52 -14.08
CA ARG A 214 -16.02 -24.77 -15.00
C ARG A 214 -16.09 -23.24 -14.87
N ARG A 215 -16.78 -22.71 -13.85
CA ARG A 215 -16.80 -21.28 -13.52
C ARG A 215 -15.37 -20.78 -13.28
N ILE A 216 -15.02 -19.62 -13.86
CA ILE A 216 -13.77 -18.91 -13.60
C ILE A 216 -13.72 -18.45 -12.14
N LEU A 217 -12.63 -18.77 -11.45
CA LEU A 217 -12.42 -18.50 -10.02
C LEU A 217 -11.35 -17.44 -9.78
N ALA A 218 -10.30 -17.42 -10.59
CA ALA A 218 -9.18 -16.48 -10.46
C ALA A 218 -8.47 -16.31 -11.81
N LEU A 219 -7.92 -15.13 -12.08
CA LEU A 219 -6.92 -14.96 -13.14
C LEU A 219 -5.55 -15.41 -12.64
N GLN A 220 -4.62 -15.71 -13.57
CA GLN A 220 -3.21 -15.93 -13.23
C GLN A 220 -2.61 -14.71 -12.51
N SER A 221 -3.03 -13.50 -12.89
CA SER A 221 -2.58 -12.25 -12.25
C SER A 221 -3.09 -12.09 -10.81
N ASN A 222 -4.09 -12.85 -10.38
CA ASN A 222 -4.55 -12.87 -8.99
C ASN A 222 -3.76 -13.86 -8.12
N VAL A 223 -2.96 -14.74 -8.71
CA VAL A 223 -2.16 -15.71 -7.97
C VAL A 223 -1.03 -14.99 -7.26
N LEU A 224 -0.82 -15.36 -5.99
CA LEU A 224 0.33 -14.98 -5.20
C LEU A 224 1.31 -16.17 -5.23
N PRO A 225 2.22 -16.26 -6.23
CA PRO A 225 3.18 -17.35 -6.31
C PRO A 225 4.06 -17.42 -5.06
N HIS A 226 4.50 -18.64 -4.75
CA HIS A 226 5.41 -18.88 -3.65
C HIS A 226 6.39 -20.01 -3.95
N TYR A 227 7.56 -19.96 -3.32
CA TYR A 227 8.64 -20.93 -3.47
C TYR A 227 8.78 -21.84 -2.24
N THR A 228 9.36 -23.02 -2.43
CA THR A 228 9.59 -24.00 -1.35
C THR A 228 10.32 -23.38 -0.15
N ASN A 229 9.81 -23.64 1.06
CA ASN A 229 10.31 -23.17 2.36
C ASN A 229 10.41 -21.63 2.54
N GLU A 230 9.78 -20.84 1.67
CA GLU A 230 9.87 -19.38 1.80
C GLU A 230 8.91 -18.81 2.86
N LYS A 231 9.22 -17.60 3.35
CA LYS A 231 8.25 -16.77 4.07
C LYS A 231 7.83 -15.64 3.13
N LEU A 232 6.62 -15.71 2.59
CA LEU A 232 6.16 -14.69 1.64
C LEU A 232 5.86 -13.39 2.40
N SER A 233 6.70 -12.38 2.19
CA SER A 233 6.66 -11.09 2.90
C SER A 233 6.87 -9.94 1.93
N TRP A 234 6.14 -8.84 2.13
CA TRP A 234 6.33 -7.62 1.34
C TRP A 234 7.67 -6.90 1.63
N LYS A 235 8.28 -7.18 2.79
CA LYS A 235 9.57 -6.59 3.20
C LYS A 235 10.77 -7.26 2.55
N ASP A 236 10.59 -8.45 2.01
CA ASP A 236 11.68 -9.21 1.42
C ASP A 236 11.86 -8.76 -0.04
N SER A 237 12.77 -7.80 -0.24
CA SER A 237 13.22 -7.35 -1.56
C SER A 237 14.04 -8.41 -2.31
N LYS A 238 14.56 -9.40 -1.58
CA LYS A 238 15.38 -10.51 -2.08
C LYS A 238 14.57 -11.58 -2.83
N LEU A 239 13.81 -11.20 -3.85
CA LEU A 239 13.33 -12.18 -4.84
C LEU A 239 14.41 -12.55 -5.87
N SER A 240 15.67 -12.09 -5.75
CA SER A 240 16.58 -12.11 -6.90
C SER A 240 18.09 -12.35 -6.66
N SER A 241 18.55 -13.03 -5.59
CA SER A 241 19.98 -13.46 -5.58
C SER A 241 20.30 -14.79 -4.88
N ASP A 242 19.59 -15.17 -3.81
CA ASP A 242 20.05 -16.29 -2.96
C ASP A 242 19.24 -17.59 -3.16
N TYR A 243 18.29 -17.60 -4.09
CA TYR A 243 17.32 -18.68 -4.32
C TYR A 243 17.38 -19.28 -5.73
N SER A 244 18.57 -19.38 -6.32
CA SER A 244 18.78 -20.03 -7.63
C SER A 244 18.35 -21.52 -7.66
N SER A 245 17.97 -22.11 -6.53
CA SER A 245 17.50 -23.49 -6.38
C SER A 245 16.06 -23.64 -5.87
N SER A 246 15.30 -22.57 -5.60
CA SER A 246 13.94 -22.73 -5.08
C SER A 246 12.93 -22.98 -6.18
N GLN A 247 12.26 -24.12 -6.10
CA GLN A 247 11.20 -24.51 -7.03
C GLN A 247 9.90 -23.76 -6.70
N LEU A 248 9.24 -23.24 -7.73
CA LEU A 248 7.89 -22.69 -7.61
C LEU A 248 6.91 -23.79 -7.18
N CYS A 249 6.17 -23.57 -6.10
CA CYS A 249 5.25 -24.56 -5.56
C CYS A 249 3.85 -24.46 -6.19
N SER A 250 3.23 -25.61 -6.42
CA SER A 250 1.84 -25.74 -6.91
C SER A 250 0.91 -26.49 -5.96
N ASP A 251 1.35 -26.87 -4.76
CA ASP A 251 0.57 -27.67 -3.81
C ASP A 251 -0.61 -26.89 -3.20
N THR A 252 -0.50 -25.56 -3.16
CA THR A 252 -1.54 -24.65 -2.70
C THR A 252 -1.53 -23.40 -3.57
N ILE A 253 -2.69 -23.04 -4.15
CA ILE A 253 -2.77 -21.84 -4.99
C ILE A 253 -3.25 -20.69 -4.12
N PHE A 254 -2.32 -19.87 -3.64
CA PHE A 254 -2.63 -18.62 -2.95
C PHE A 254 -3.09 -17.56 -3.95
N VAL A 255 -4.10 -16.79 -3.58
CA VAL A 255 -4.69 -15.76 -4.44
C VAL A 255 -5.00 -14.50 -3.65
N GLU A 256 -5.13 -13.38 -4.36
CA GLU A 256 -5.81 -12.20 -3.84
C GLU A 256 -7.29 -12.52 -3.56
N PRO A 257 -7.88 -11.94 -2.50
CA PRO A 257 -9.29 -12.11 -2.24
C PRO A 257 -10.13 -11.46 -3.36
N MET A 258 -11.23 -12.10 -3.73
CA MET A 258 -12.15 -11.62 -4.77
C MET A 258 -13.58 -11.48 -4.25
N THR A 259 -14.39 -10.64 -4.89
CA THR A 259 -15.77 -10.32 -4.46
C THR A 259 -16.64 -11.57 -4.25
N TRP A 260 -16.49 -12.59 -5.09
CA TRP A 260 -17.26 -13.83 -4.99
C TRP A 260 -16.90 -14.71 -3.78
N MET A 261 -15.75 -14.47 -3.12
CA MET A 261 -15.28 -15.28 -1.99
C MET A 261 -15.94 -14.93 -0.65
N SER A 262 -16.68 -13.81 -0.57
CA SER A 262 -17.39 -13.36 0.64
C SER A 262 -16.50 -13.26 1.90
N VAL A 263 -15.28 -12.76 1.75
CA VAL A 263 -14.27 -12.77 2.83
C VAL A 263 -14.27 -11.52 3.72
N SER A 264 -15.10 -10.52 3.45
CA SER A 264 -15.07 -9.23 4.16
C SER A 264 -15.74 -9.25 5.54
N GLN A 265 -16.64 -10.20 5.78
CA GLN A 265 -17.50 -10.22 6.97
C GLN A 265 -16.88 -10.94 8.18
N PHE A 266 -15.93 -11.85 7.95
CA PHE A 266 -15.34 -12.68 9.00
C PHE A 266 -13.83 -12.79 8.84
N GLU A 267 -13.11 -12.94 9.95
CA GLU A 267 -11.65 -13.06 9.97
C GLU A 267 -11.11 -14.31 9.25
N SER A 268 -11.91 -15.37 9.15
CA SER A 268 -11.52 -16.63 8.49
C SER A 268 -12.75 -17.42 8.06
N GLY A 269 -12.58 -18.37 7.14
CA GLY A 269 -13.69 -19.19 6.68
C GLY A 269 -13.35 -20.12 5.52
N LYS A 270 -14.39 -20.74 4.96
CA LYS A 270 -14.29 -21.64 3.80
C LYS A 270 -14.59 -20.85 2.52
N ILE A 271 -13.86 -21.17 1.46
CA ILE A 271 -14.13 -20.62 0.12
C ILE A 271 -14.92 -21.67 -0.67
N ASN A 272 -16.17 -21.35 -0.99
CA ASN A 272 -17.06 -22.21 -1.78
C ASN A 272 -17.29 -21.60 -3.17
N CYS A 273 -17.35 -22.44 -4.20
CA CYS A 273 -17.69 -21.99 -5.54
C CYS A 273 -19.08 -21.32 -5.53
N PRO A 274 -19.25 -20.10 -6.07
CA PRO A 274 -20.54 -19.41 -6.01
C PRO A 274 -21.59 -20.05 -6.92
N LYS A 275 -21.17 -20.80 -7.97
CA LYS A 275 -22.08 -21.50 -8.90
C LYS A 275 -22.55 -22.87 -8.39
N CYS A 276 -21.65 -23.71 -7.87
CA CYS A 276 -21.97 -25.10 -7.50
C CYS A 276 -21.79 -25.41 -6.00
N ARG A 277 -21.44 -24.41 -5.19
CA ARG A 277 -21.19 -24.52 -3.73
C ARG A 277 -20.10 -25.50 -3.30
N PHE A 278 -19.37 -26.10 -4.24
CA PHE A 278 -18.24 -26.98 -3.92
C PHE A 278 -17.16 -26.25 -3.12
N LYS A 279 -16.70 -26.83 -2.01
CA LYS A 279 -15.64 -26.24 -1.17
C LYS A 279 -14.30 -26.28 -1.90
N LEU A 280 -13.81 -25.12 -2.34
CA LEU A 280 -12.58 -24.97 -3.13
C LEU A 280 -11.33 -24.78 -2.26
N GLY A 281 -11.48 -24.17 -1.09
CA GLY A 281 -10.36 -23.87 -0.20
C GLY A 281 -10.80 -23.17 1.08
N SER A 282 -9.91 -22.37 1.66
CA SER A 282 -10.16 -21.63 2.89
C SER A 282 -9.41 -20.29 2.90
N TYR A 283 -9.76 -19.42 3.83
CA TYR A 283 -9.04 -18.16 4.03
C TYR A 283 -8.89 -17.82 5.51
N SER A 284 -7.88 -16.98 5.80
CA SER A 284 -7.70 -16.31 7.07
C SER A 284 -6.99 -14.98 6.88
N TRP A 285 -7.59 -13.91 7.42
CA TRP A 285 -7.00 -12.59 7.54
C TRP A 285 -6.00 -12.52 8.70
N THR A 286 -6.27 -13.24 9.79
CA THR A 286 -5.55 -13.07 11.06
C THR A 286 -4.58 -14.18 11.38
N MET A 287 -4.65 -15.30 10.64
CA MET A 287 -3.70 -16.40 10.72
C MET A 287 -3.04 -16.65 9.37
N GLY A 288 -1.81 -17.16 9.41
CA GLY A 288 -1.11 -17.59 8.21
C GLY A 288 -1.55 -18.98 7.78
N CYS A 289 -1.16 -19.37 6.57
CA CYS A 289 -1.25 -20.75 6.11
C CYS A 289 0.15 -21.27 5.81
N GLN A 290 0.45 -22.47 6.28
CA GLN A 290 1.67 -23.18 5.91
C GLN A 290 1.34 -24.17 4.78
N CYS A 291 1.99 -23.98 3.64
CA CYS A 291 1.94 -24.88 2.51
C CYS A 291 2.70 -26.18 2.82
N GLN A 292 2.39 -27.26 2.10
CA GLN A 292 3.08 -28.54 2.21
C GLN A 292 4.56 -28.45 1.84
N CYS A 293 4.92 -27.54 0.93
CA CYS A 293 6.31 -27.21 0.60
C CYS A 293 7.06 -26.45 1.71
N GLY A 294 6.44 -26.22 2.87
CA GLY A 294 7.02 -25.49 4.01
C GLY A 294 6.84 -23.98 3.96
N ALA A 295 6.39 -23.43 2.83
CA ALA A 295 6.18 -21.99 2.70
C ALA A 295 5.10 -21.46 3.65
N LYS A 296 5.26 -20.23 4.13
CA LYS A 296 4.30 -19.56 5.02
C LYS A 296 3.78 -18.28 4.39
N VAL A 297 2.47 -18.19 4.22
CA VAL A 297 1.79 -17.04 3.60
C VAL A 297 0.84 -16.39 4.61
N PHE A 298 0.89 -15.06 4.71
CA PHE A 298 0.04 -14.28 5.63
C PHE A 298 -0.29 -12.88 5.06
N PRO A 299 -1.57 -12.44 5.08
CA PRO A 299 -2.78 -13.26 5.26
C PRO A 299 -2.90 -14.30 4.13
N ALA A 300 -3.77 -15.31 4.30
CA ALA A 300 -3.86 -16.40 3.34
C ALA A 300 -5.27 -16.58 2.80
N PHE A 301 -5.40 -16.58 1.48
CA PHE A 301 -6.60 -17.01 0.74
C PHE A 301 -6.12 -18.02 -0.28
N TYR A 302 -6.64 -19.25 -0.22
CA TYR A 302 -6.09 -20.29 -1.07
C TYR A 302 -7.16 -21.22 -1.63
N LEU A 303 -6.85 -21.75 -2.80
CA LEU A 303 -7.61 -22.77 -3.50
C LEU A 303 -6.78 -24.06 -3.53
N VAL A 304 -7.46 -25.20 -3.37
CA VAL A 304 -6.82 -26.52 -3.42
C VAL A 304 -6.68 -26.95 -4.88
N PRO A 305 -5.46 -27.24 -5.37
CA PRO A 305 -5.19 -27.55 -6.78
C PRO A 305 -6.09 -28.63 -7.38
N PHE A 306 -6.31 -29.74 -6.68
CA PHE A 306 -7.16 -30.85 -7.18
C PHE A 306 -8.62 -30.46 -7.44
N LYS A 307 -9.08 -29.34 -6.87
CA LYS A 307 -10.47 -28.86 -6.97
C LYS A 307 -10.68 -27.81 -8.07
N ILE A 308 -9.60 -27.42 -8.73
CA ILE A 308 -9.58 -26.40 -9.77
C ILE A 308 -8.83 -26.91 -10.99
N ASP A 309 -9.11 -26.32 -12.14
CA ASP A 309 -8.40 -26.59 -13.38
C ASP A 309 -7.79 -25.29 -13.89
N TYR A 310 -6.53 -25.32 -14.27
CA TYR A 310 -5.89 -24.21 -14.97
C TYR A 310 -6.22 -24.29 -16.46
N SER A 311 -6.52 -23.17 -17.11
CA SER A 311 -6.54 -23.13 -18.57
C SER A 311 -6.03 -21.79 -19.07
N GLY A 312 -5.03 -21.86 -19.92
CA GLY A 312 -4.53 -20.80 -20.78
C GLY A 312 -4.44 -21.33 -22.22
N PHE A 313 -4.18 -20.45 -23.18
CA PHE A 313 -4.00 -20.83 -24.58
C PHE A 313 -2.99 -22.00 -24.70
N LEU A 314 -3.43 -23.13 -25.26
CA LEU A 314 -2.55 -24.13 -25.87
C LEU A 314 -2.29 -23.65 -27.30
N GLN A 315 -1.06 -23.26 -27.61
CA GLN A 315 -0.62 -23.26 -29.01
C GLN A 315 -0.52 -24.71 -29.48
N ASN A 316 -1.10 -24.96 -30.65
CA ASN A 316 -0.88 -26.10 -31.54
C ASN A 316 -1.63 -27.40 -31.19
N VAL A 317 -2.91 -27.45 -31.59
CA VAL A 317 -3.39 -28.66 -32.26
C VAL A 317 -2.82 -28.58 -33.67
N GLN A 318 -1.78 -29.37 -33.96
CA GLN A 318 -1.44 -29.66 -35.35
C GLN A 318 -2.69 -30.25 -35.98
N ALA A 319 -3.28 -29.51 -36.93
CA ALA A 319 -4.26 -30.06 -37.83
C ALA A 319 -3.54 -31.16 -38.62
N THR A 320 -3.83 -32.42 -38.31
CA THR A 320 -3.50 -33.52 -39.21
C THR A 320 -4.33 -33.30 -40.47
N VAL A 321 -3.63 -33.04 -41.57
CA VAL A 321 -4.16 -33.06 -42.94
C VAL A 321 -4.62 -34.47 -43.28
#